data_AF-A0A447GFL4-F1
#
_entry.id   AF-A0A447GFL4-F1
#
_cell.length_a   1.000
_cell.length_b   1.000
_cell.length_c   1.000
_cell.angle_alpha   90.00
_cell.angle_beta   90.00
_cell.angle_gamma   90.00
#
_symmetry.space_group_name_H-M   'P 1'
#
loop_
_entity.id
_entity.type
_entity.pdbx_description
1 polymer ?
#
loop_
_entity_poly.entity_id
_entity_poly.type
_entity_poly.pdbx_seq_one_letter_code
_entity_poly.pdbx_strand_id
1 'polypeptide(L)'
;MSWNTFHTTTPTTDNHHIVIWEYPPTTTTPPVESVYHATHTALNTVQQWLNSTQSHPTTTLVIVTHHAVGLPDEDTTDLAAAALWGLIRSAQNEHPGQIVLIDTDTTDHTNTDWANLINTTEPQLLIRNHTTYAPRLTPVQSTERPNTSTALDPAGTVLITGGTGMVGTVLARHLITTYGVGHVVLVSRSGDSAPGSTALVASLHQAGATRVEVLACDVADPDALTQLMTQLDQHWPPLTGVIHAAALLDDAVITSLTPPTPQHSVSRQSRRRMESASSNP
;
A
#
# COMPACT_ATOMS: atom_id res chain seq x y z
N MET A 1 24.09 -12.65 -6.06
CA MET A 1 24.08 -12.22 -4.65
C MET A 1 24.79 -10.89 -4.58
N SER A 2 24.07 -9.78 -4.77
CA SER A 2 24.61 -8.45 -4.44
C SER A 2 24.34 -8.21 -2.97
N TRP A 3 25.38 -7.83 -2.24
CA TRP A 3 25.29 -7.42 -0.86
C TRP A 3 24.52 -6.09 -0.83
N ASN A 4 23.47 -5.97 -0.03
CA ASN A 4 22.93 -4.66 0.31
C ASN A 4 24.03 -3.97 1.12
N THR A 5 24.58 -2.89 0.58
CA THR A 5 25.71 -2.18 1.18
C THR A 5 25.22 -1.53 2.48
N PHE A 6 25.50 -2.17 3.60
CA PHE A 6 25.34 -1.57 4.91
C PHE A 6 26.57 -0.73 5.22
N HIS A 7 26.35 0.50 5.68
CA HIS A 7 27.40 1.32 6.26
C HIS A 7 27.26 1.27 7.78
N THR A 8 28.26 0.68 8.45
CA THR A 8 28.38 0.74 9.91
C THR A 8 29.15 1.99 10.31
N THR A 9 28.59 2.76 11.24
CA THR A 9 29.35 3.82 11.93
C THR A 9 29.68 3.33 13.35
N THR A 10 30.97 3.42 13.72
CA THR A 10 31.49 3.07 15.06
C THR A 10 31.36 4.30 15.97
N PRO A 11 31.16 4.13 17.29
CA PRO A 11 30.39 5.08 18.09
C PRO A 11 31.18 6.31 18.57
N THR A 12 30.43 7.40 18.76
CA THR A 12 30.77 8.47 19.69
C THR A 12 30.23 8.10 21.09
N THR A 13 31.14 7.62 21.93
CA THR A 13 31.08 7.55 23.41
C THR A 13 30.13 6.59 24.16
N ASP A 14 29.23 5.85 23.53
CA ASP A 14 28.55 4.70 24.16
C ASP A 14 28.52 3.51 23.20
N ASN A 15 28.52 2.28 23.71
CA ASN A 15 28.68 1.01 22.99
C ASN A 15 27.49 0.64 22.05
N HIS A 16 26.84 1.65 21.44
CA HIS A 16 25.66 1.54 20.59
C HIS A 16 26.06 1.52 19.12
N HIS A 17 25.76 0.43 18.42
CA HIS A 17 26.13 0.22 17.02
C HIS A 17 25.03 0.74 16.10
N ILE A 18 25.40 1.59 15.14
CA ILE A 18 24.47 2.12 14.13
C ILE A 18 24.77 1.46 12.79
N VAL A 19 23.78 0.78 12.23
CA VAL A 19 23.81 0.20 10.89
C VAL A 19 22.92 1.05 10.00
N ILE A 20 23.47 1.58 8.91
CA ILE A 20 22.72 2.42 7.97
C ILE A 20 22.50 1.63 6.68
N TRP A 21 21.25 1.59 6.25
CA TRP A 21 20.85 1.10 4.93
C TRP A 21 20.08 2.19 4.20
N GLU A 22 20.60 2.61 3.05
CA GLU A 22 19.98 3.61 2.19
C GLU A 22 19.33 2.93 0.99
N TYR A 23 18.03 3.16 0.80
CA TYR A 23 17.32 2.76 -0.40
C TYR A 23 17.45 3.86 -1.45
N PRO A 24 18.07 3.57 -2.62
CA PRO A 24 18.33 4.59 -3.63
C PRO A 24 17.02 5.12 -4.24
N PRO A 25 16.97 6.41 -4.64
CA PRO A 25 15.80 6.97 -5.34
C PRO A 25 15.47 6.19 -6.60
N THR A 26 14.19 5.89 -6.83
CA THR A 26 13.74 5.26 -8.08
C THR A 26 13.36 6.32 -9.11
N THR A 27 13.88 6.20 -10.35
CA THR A 27 13.72 7.25 -11.37
C THR A 27 13.10 6.78 -12.70
N THR A 28 13.01 5.47 -12.98
CA THR A 28 12.74 5.01 -14.37
C THR A 28 11.95 3.70 -14.56
N THR A 29 11.49 3.03 -13.51
CA THR A 29 10.84 1.70 -13.62
C THR A 29 9.32 1.79 -13.47
N PRO A 30 8.49 0.93 -14.11
CA PRO A 30 7.05 0.89 -13.88
C PRO A 30 6.71 0.87 -12.38
N PRO A 31 5.71 1.64 -11.91
CA PRO A 31 5.46 1.80 -10.48
C PRO A 31 5.26 0.48 -9.73
N VAL A 32 4.53 -0.47 -10.34
CA VAL A 32 4.24 -1.77 -9.74
C VAL A 32 5.51 -2.58 -9.51
N GLU A 33 6.36 -2.73 -10.53
CA GLU A 33 7.61 -3.47 -10.43
C GLU A 33 8.55 -2.82 -9.39
N SER A 34 8.62 -1.49 -9.40
CA SER A 34 9.42 -0.72 -8.43
C SER A 34 8.96 -0.96 -7.00
N VAL A 35 7.65 -0.95 -6.73
CA VAL A 35 7.07 -1.23 -5.42
C VAL A 35 7.40 -2.65 -4.96
N TYR A 36 7.26 -3.65 -5.84
CA TYR A 36 7.64 -5.03 -5.52
C TYR A 36 9.13 -5.15 -5.18
N HIS A 37 9.98 -4.55 -6.00
CA HIS A 37 11.42 -4.57 -5.76
C HIS A 37 11.81 -3.89 -4.44
N ALA A 38 11.27 -2.71 -4.15
CA ALA A 38 11.54 -1.96 -2.93
C ALA A 38 11.13 -2.72 -1.67
N THR A 39 9.89 -3.23 -1.65
CA THR A 39 9.36 -3.98 -0.50
C THR A 39 10.08 -5.31 -0.29
N HIS A 40 10.45 -6.03 -1.35
CA HIS A 40 11.25 -7.25 -1.25
C HIS A 40 12.66 -6.95 -0.74
N THR A 41 13.30 -5.89 -1.24
CA THR A 41 14.65 -5.51 -0.81
C THR A 41 14.64 -5.10 0.66
N ALA A 42 13.67 -4.30 1.08
CA ALA A 42 13.49 -3.90 2.47
C ALA A 42 13.23 -5.08 3.40
N LEU A 43 12.32 -5.98 3.05
CA LEU A 43 12.02 -7.19 3.83
C LEU A 43 13.29 -8.02 4.05
N ASN A 44 14.01 -8.31 2.97
CA ASN A 44 15.23 -9.11 3.03
C ASN A 44 16.32 -8.42 3.87
N THR A 45 16.46 -7.10 3.74
CA THR A 45 17.41 -6.29 4.54
C THR A 45 17.10 -6.40 6.03
N VAL A 46 15.85 -6.16 6.41
CA VAL A 46 15.42 -6.21 7.82
C VAL A 46 15.57 -7.62 8.38
N GLN A 47 15.17 -8.66 7.64
CA GLN A 47 15.34 -10.05 8.08
C GLN A 47 16.81 -10.42 8.27
N GLN A 48 17.69 -10.03 7.34
CA GLN A 48 19.13 -10.28 7.46
C GLN A 48 19.73 -9.56 8.66
N TRP A 49 19.33 -8.30 8.88
CA TRP A 49 19.79 -7.51 10.02
C TRP A 49 19.32 -8.12 11.35
N LEU A 50 18.02 -8.44 11.49
CA LEU A 50 17.48 -9.08 12.70
C LEU A 50 18.18 -10.41 13.02
N ASN A 51 18.55 -11.18 12.01
CA ASN A 51 19.28 -12.43 12.19
C ASN A 51 20.74 -12.21 12.64
N SER A 52 21.38 -11.09 12.24
CA SER A 52 22.76 -10.79 12.62
C SER A 52 22.89 -10.16 14.01
N THR A 53 21.86 -9.44 14.48
CA THR A 53 21.88 -8.73 15.77
C THR A 53 21.63 -9.61 16.99
N GLN A 54 21.31 -10.91 16.83
CA GLN A 54 21.21 -11.85 17.95
C GLN A 54 22.48 -11.88 18.84
N SER A 55 23.63 -11.49 18.27
CA SER A 55 24.90 -11.40 19.00
C SER A 55 25.16 -10.01 19.64
N HIS A 56 24.45 -8.95 19.22
CA HIS A 56 24.72 -7.54 19.55
C HIS A 56 23.42 -6.76 19.87
N PRO A 57 22.91 -6.83 21.12
CA PRO A 57 21.59 -6.28 21.49
C PRO A 57 21.50 -4.75 21.49
N THR A 58 22.63 -4.03 21.37
CA THR A 58 22.70 -2.56 21.32
C THR A 58 22.93 -2.06 19.89
N THR A 59 22.21 -2.62 18.92
CA THR A 59 22.31 -2.21 17.50
C THR A 59 21.01 -1.55 17.05
N THR A 60 21.11 -0.40 16.39
CA THR A 60 19.98 0.26 15.70
C THR A 60 20.18 0.21 14.19
N LEU A 61 19.14 -0.17 13.46
CA LEU A 61 19.08 -0.04 12.01
C LEU A 61 18.46 1.31 11.64
N VAL A 62 19.22 2.13 10.93
CA VAL A 62 18.73 3.35 10.28
C VAL A 62 18.45 3.03 8.82
N ILE A 63 17.21 3.26 8.39
CA ILE A 63 16.76 3.09 7.01
C ILE A 63 16.55 4.47 6.41
N VAL A 64 17.26 4.77 5.32
CA VAL A 64 17.22 6.07 4.64
C VAL A 64 16.51 5.94 3.30
N THR A 65 15.61 6.88 3.01
CA THR A 65 14.81 6.97 1.79
C THR A 65 14.75 8.41 1.28
N HIS A 66 14.25 8.61 0.05
CA HIS A 66 14.16 9.93 -0.56
C HIS A 66 12.78 10.15 -1.17
N HIS A 67 12.13 11.24 -0.79
CA HIS A 67 10.81 11.63 -1.31
C HIS A 67 9.75 10.51 -1.24
N ALA A 68 9.88 9.59 -0.27
CA ALA A 68 8.94 8.52 0.04
C ALA A 68 7.73 9.00 0.84
N VAL A 69 7.93 10.11 1.56
CA VAL A 69 6.92 10.85 2.32
C VAL A 69 7.22 12.34 2.20
N GLY A 70 6.22 13.20 2.43
CA GLY A 70 6.37 14.64 2.26
C GLY A 70 5.74 15.45 3.39
N LEU A 71 6.12 16.72 3.46
CA LEU A 71 5.39 17.75 4.19
C LEU A 71 4.02 18.02 3.52
N PRO A 72 3.07 18.71 4.18
CA PRO A 72 1.72 18.93 3.63
C PRO A 72 1.67 19.55 2.23
N ASP A 73 2.67 20.34 1.85
CA ASP A 73 2.76 21.03 0.55
C ASP A 73 3.76 20.35 -0.41
N GLU A 74 4.19 19.12 -0.12
CA GLU A 74 5.12 18.35 -0.96
C GLU A 74 4.44 17.14 -1.61
N ASP A 75 4.68 16.97 -2.91
CA ASP A 75 4.28 15.75 -3.60
C ASP A 75 5.18 14.58 -3.20
N THR A 76 4.57 13.42 -2.93
CA THR A 76 5.30 12.16 -2.80
C THR A 76 5.61 11.61 -4.19
N THR A 77 6.89 11.56 -4.55
CA THR A 77 7.33 11.19 -5.89
C THR A 77 7.90 9.78 -5.98
N ASP A 78 8.36 9.19 -4.87
CA ASP A 78 8.84 7.81 -4.82
C ASP A 78 7.79 6.88 -4.16
N LEU A 79 6.86 6.37 -4.97
CA LEU A 79 5.82 5.44 -4.52
C LEU A 79 6.39 4.10 -4.04
N ALA A 80 7.54 3.68 -4.58
CA ALA A 80 8.17 2.42 -4.20
C ALA A 80 8.76 2.52 -2.78
N ALA A 81 9.45 3.62 -2.49
CA ALA A 81 9.93 3.93 -1.16
C ALA A 81 8.77 4.22 -0.18
N ALA A 82 7.66 4.81 -0.63
CA ALA A 82 6.46 4.98 0.19
C ALA A 82 5.86 3.62 0.64
N ALA A 83 5.86 2.62 -0.25
CA ALA A 83 5.43 1.26 0.09
C ALA A 83 6.40 0.58 1.08
N LEU A 84 7.71 0.78 0.91
CA LEU A 84 8.73 0.37 1.87
C LEU A 84 8.47 0.98 3.25
N TRP A 85 8.14 2.27 3.33
CA TRP A 85 7.77 2.93 4.59
C TRP A 85 6.62 2.19 5.30
N GLY A 86 5.60 1.79 4.55
CA GLY A 86 4.50 0.97 5.08
C GLY A 86 4.98 -0.33 5.73
N LEU A 87 5.83 -1.08 5.04
CA LEU A 87 6.40 -2.34 5.54
C LEU A 87 7.26 -2.11 6.80
N ILE A 88 8.13 -1.10 6.78
CA ILE A 88 9.05 -0.83 7.89
C ILE A 88 8.30 -0.37 9.14
N ARG A 89 7.19 0.36 9.01
CA ARG A 89 6.33 0.70 10.16
C ARG A 89 5.78 -0.53 10.86
N SER A 90 5.45 -1.60 10.13
CA SER A 90 5.08 -2.88 10.75
C SER A 90 6.25 -3.50 11.50
N ALA A 91 7.45 -3.50 10.91
CA ALA A 91 8.66 -3.99 11.58
C ALA A 91 9.01 -3.19 12.84
N GLN A 92 8.78 -1.87 12.86
CA GLN A 92 8.95 -1.02 14.05
C GLN A 92 7.99 -1.39 15.19
N ASN A 93 6.74 -1.74 14.87
CA ASN A 93 5.78 -2.23 15.86
C ASN A 93 6.18 -3.59 16.45
N GLU A 94 6.77 -4.46 15.62
CA GLU A 94 7.27 -5.78 16.05
C GLU A 94 8.59 -5.70 16.82
N HIS A 95 9.45 -4.73 16.49
CA HIS A 95 10.76 -4.50 17.09
C HIS A 95 10.93 -3.04 17.58
N PRO A 96 10.27 -2.64 18.67
CA PRO A 96 10.30 -1.25 19.15
C PRO A 96 11.71 -0.77 19.50
N GLY A 97 12.05 0.46 19.10
CA GLY A 97 13.33 1.14 19.43
C GLY A 97 14.55 0.63 18.65
N GLN A 98 14.37 -0.36 17.78
CA GLN A 98 15.47 -1.02 17.07
C GLN A 98 15.68 -0.48 15.64
N ILE A 99 14.65 0.11 15.05
CA ILE A 99 14.66 0.57 13.65
C ILE A 99 14.21 2.03 13.60
N VAL A 100 15.03 2.89 13.00
CA VAL A 100 14.74 4.30 12.74
C VAL A 100 14.61 4.51 11.24
N LEU A 101 13.53 5.15 10.80
CA LEU A 101 13.23 5.39 9.39
C LEU A 101 13.35 6.88 9.09
N ILE A 102 14.15 7.24 8.08
CA ILE A 102 14.51 8.62 7.75
C ILE A 102 14.25 8.84 6.27
N ASP A 103 13.47 9.87 5.94
CA ASP A 103 13.35 10.35 4.56
C ASP A 103 14.04 11.70 4.42
N THR A 104 14.80 11.90 3.34
CA THR A 104 15.68 13.06 3.16
C THR A 104 15.70 13.54 1.72
N ASP A 105 16.00 14.82 1.54
CA ASP A 105 16.12 15.50 0.23
C ASP A 105 17.54 15.51 -0.33
N THR A 106 18.51 14.93 0.38
CA THR A 106 19.92 14.83 -0.04
C THR A 106 20.39 13.38 -0.08
N THR A 107 21.24 13.04 -1.05
CA THR A 107 21.97 11.76 -1.12
C THR A 107 23.38 11.87 -0.51
N ASP A 108 23.83 13.08 -0.15
CA ASP A 108 25.10 13.31 0.54
C ASP A 108 24.87 13.36 2.05
N HIS A 109 25.33 12.30 2.74
CA HIS A 109 25.21 12.14 4.19
C HIS A 109 26.55 12.31 4.93
N THR A 110 27.58 12.85 4.27
CA THR A 110 28.94 12.94 4.85
C THR A 110 28.98 13.69 6.18
N ASN A 111 28.09 14.67 6.37
CA ASN A 111 27.97 15.48 7.59
C ASN A 111 26.74 15.12 8.45
N THR A 112 26.07 14.00 8.18
CA THR A 112 24.88 13.59 8.94
C THR A 112 25.28 13.00 10.30
N ASP A 113 24.83 13.63 11.38
CA ASP A 113 25.02 13.13 12.74
C ASP A 113 23.94 12.09 13.10
N TRP A 114 24.16 10.85 12.66
CA TRP A 114 23.24 9.74 12.91
C TRP A 114 23.03 9.45 14.39
N ALA A 115 24.05 9.63 15.22
CA ALA A 115 23.97 9.39 16.66
C ALA A 115 22.97 10.37 17.31
N ASN A 116 23.03 11.65 16.93
CA ASN A 116 22.05 12.63 17.39
C ASN A 116 20.62 12.31 16.91
N LEU A 117 20.47 11.90 15.65
CA LEU A 117 19.16 11.56 15.08
C LEU A 117 18.49 10.39 15.82
N ILE A 118 19.22 9.30 16.11
CA ILE A 118 18.63 8.16 16.84
C ILE A 118 18.34 8.47 18.31
N ASN A 119 19.11 9.40 18.93
CA ASN A 119 18.90 9.82 20.32
C ASN A 119 17.65 10.69 20.52
N THR A 120 17.00 11.14 19.44
CA THR A 120 15.70 11.83 19.52
C THR A 120 14.57 10.95 20.04
N THR A 121 14.76 9.61 20.06
CA THR A 121 13.74 8.59 20.37
C THR A 121 12.54 8.57 19.41
N GLU A 122 12.59 9.34 18.33
CA GLU A 122 11.58 9.32 17.28
C GLU A 122 11.88 8.16 16.32
N PRO A 123 10.93 7.24 16.10
CA PRO A 123 11.14 6.11 15.20
C PRO A 123 11.13 6.53 13.72
N GLN A 124 10.57 7.70 13.40
CA GLN A 124 10.38 8.19 12.04
C GLN A 124 10.79 9.66 11.98
N LEU A 125 11.65 10.01 11.03
CA LEU A 125 12.14 11.36 10.83
C LEU A 125 12.04 11.74 9.35
N LEU A 126 11.81 13.03 9.12
CA LEU A 126 11.87 13.67 7.82
C LEU A 126 12.92 14.77 7.88
N ILE A 127 13.84 14.79 6.93
CA ILE A 127 14.88 15.82 6.80
C ILE A 127 14.62 16.58 5.51
N ARG A 128 14.44 17.89 5.62
CA ARG A 128 14.28 18.82 4.50
C ARG A 128 15.08 20.07 4.77
N ASN A 129 15.93 20.51 3.84
CA ASN A 129 16.76 21.71 3.98
C ASN A 129 17.49 21.76 5.34
N HIS A 130 18.11 20.64 5.75
CA HIS A 130 18.79 20.45 7.04
C HIS A 130 17.91 20.60 8.30
N THR A 131 16.59 20.69 8.15
CA THR A 131 15.64 20.72 9.26
C THR A 131 15.06 19.33 9.46
N THR A 132 15.03 18.86 10.71
CA THR A 132 14.48 17.56 11.09
C THR A 132 13.06 17.72 11.62
N TYR A 133 12.13 16.92 11.10
CA TYR A 133 10.73 16.86 11.49
C TYR A 133 10.37 15.44 11.94
N ALA A 134 9.39 15.32 12.83
CA ALA A 134 8.83 14.04 13.24
C ALA A 134 7.32 14.02 12.95
N PRO A 135 6.78 12.94 12.36
CA PRO A 135 5.36 12.87 12.01
C PRO A 135 4.49 12.78 13.27
N ARG A 136 3.32 13.43 13.22
CA ARG A 136 2.30 13.36 14.27
C ARG A 136 0.91 13.23 13.65
N LEU A 137 0.10 12.34 14.23
CA LEU A 137 -1.32 12.28 13.93
C LEU A 137 -2.04 13.33 14.78
N THR A 138 -2.76 14.22 14.11
CA THR A 138 -3.60 15.22 14.77
C THR A 138 -5.06 15.04 14.34
N PRO A 139 -6.03 15.25 15.23
CA PRO A 139 -7.43 15.20 14.86
C PRO A 139 -7.75 16.30 13.85
N VAL A 140 -8.34 15.93 12.71
CA VAL A 140 -8.90 16.90 11.76
C VAL A 140 -10.34 17.14 12.16
N GLN A 141 -10.66 18.39 12.51
CA GLN A 141 -12.07 18.79 12.66
C GLN A 141 -12.71 18.74 11.29
N SER A 142 -13.78 17.94 11.14
CA SER A 142 -14.61 17.99 9.95
C SER A 142 -15.24 19.38 9.87
N THR A 143 -14.66 20.26 9.06
CA THR A 143 -15.34 21.48 8.64
C THR A 143 -16.62 21.06 7.91
N GLU A 144 -17.72 21.78 8.15
CA GLU A 144 -18.99 21.53 7.44
C GLU A 144 -18.70 21.35 5.95
N ARG A 145 -19.16 20.22 5.40
CA ARG A 145 -18.91 19.77 4.02
C ARG A 145 -18.90 21.00 3.11
N PRO A 146 -17.79 21.34 2.44
CA PRO A 146 -17.78 22.47 1.53
C PRO A 146 -18.97 22.36 0.59
N ASN A 147 -19.79 23.41 0.48
CA ASN A 147 -20.92 23.47 -0.46
C ASN A 147 -20.49 23.30 -1.93
N THR A 148 -19.19 23.10 -2.17
CA THR A 148 -18.52 22.83 -3.44
C THR A 148 -18.09 21.37 -3.60
N SER A 149 -18.56 20.44 -2.75
CA SER A 149 -18.42 19.00 -3.04
C SER A 149 -18.91 18.76 -4.45
N THR A 150 -18.00 18.45 -5.38
CA THR A 150 -18.35 17.96 -6.70
C THR A 150 -19.19 16.71 -6.47
N ALA A 151 -20.51 16.86 -6.57
CA ALA A 151 -21.42 15.75 -6.42
C ALA A 151 -21.03 14.71 -7.47
N LEU A 152 -20.97 13.44 -7.07
CA LEU A 152 -20.84 12.35 -8.03
C LEU A 152 -21.97 12.52 -9.04
N ASP A 153 -21.63 12.58 -10.33
CA ASP A 153 -22.61 12.72 -11.40
C ASP A 153 -23.55 11.51 -11.37
N PRO A 154 -24.84 11.67 -11.02
CA PRO A 154 -25.78 10.55 -10.93
C PRO A 154 -25.98 9.83 -12.28
N ALA A 155 -25.72 10.54 -13.39
CA ALA A 155 -25.81 10.01 -14.74
C ALA A 155 -24.52 9.29 -15.20
N GLY A 156 -23.41 9.49 -14.50
CA GLY A 156 -22.14 8.84 -14.78
C GLY A 156 -22.06 7.42 -14.21
N THR A 157 -21.04 6.68 -14.66
CA THR A 157 -20.73 5.34 -14.18
C THR A 157 -19.70 5.40 -13.05
N VAL A 158 -19.89 4.61 -12.00
CA VAL A 158 -18.87 4.35 -10.97
C VAL A 158 -18.38 2.91 -11.06
N LEU A 159 -17.06 2.76 -11.23
CA LEU A 159 -16.37 1.48 -11.23
C LEU A 159 -15.81 1.17 -9.83
N ILE A 160 -16.09 -0.03 -9.31
CA ILE A 160 -15.60 -0.49 -8.01
C ILE A 160 -14.77 -1.76 -8.20
N THR A 161 -13.46 -1.67 -8.06
CA THR A 161 -12.59 -2.86 -8.03
C THR A 161 -12.68 -3.54 -6.67
N GLY A 162 -12.61 -4.88 -6.63
CA GLY A 162 -12.98 -5.60 -5.41
C GLY A 162 -14.46 -5.42 -5.05
N GLY A 163 -15.30 -5.07 -6.02
CA GLY A 163 -16.69 -4.64 -5.81
C GLY A 163 -17.60 -5.73 -5.23
N THR A 164 -17.22 -7.00 -5.37
CA THR A 164 -17.92 -8.15 -4.76
C THR A 164 -17.43 -8.50 -3.36
N GLY A 165 -16.37 -7.82 -2.86
CA GLY A 165 -15.85 -7.98 -1.51
C GLY A 165 -16.65 -7.20 -0.46
N MET A 166 -16.42 -7.49 0.83
CA MET A 166 -17.20 -6.89 1.93
C MET A 166 -17.26 -5.36 1.86
N VAL A 167 -16.12 -4.68 1.70
CA VAL A 167 -16.06 -3.22 1.61
C VAL A 167 -16.70 -2.71 0.32
N GLY A 168 -16.40 -3.34 -0.82
CA GLY A 168 -16.95 -2.96 -2.12
C GLY A 168 -18.49 -2.98 -2.16
N THR A 169 -19.11 -4.01 -1.59
CA THR A 169 -20.58 -4.12 -1.53
C THR A 169 -21.23 -3.03 -0.69
N VAL A 170 -20.65 -2.71 0.47
CA VAL A 170 -21.15 -1.65 1.35
C VAL A 170 -21.00 -0.28 0.69
N LEU A 171 -19.85 -0.02 0.05
CA LEU A 171 -19.61 1.21 -0.69
C LEU A 171 -20.58 1.37 -1.87
N ALA A 172 -20.80 0.32 -2.67
CA ALA A 172 -21.74 0.34 -3.78
C ALA A 172 -23.14 0.79 -3.30
N ARG A 173 -23.65 0.17 -2.23
CA ARG A 173 -24.94 0.53 -1.65
C ARG A 173 -24.95 1.96 -1.11
N HIS A 174 -23.87 2.40 -0.45
CA HIS A 174 -23.77 3.76 0.07
C HIS A 174 -23.81 4.81 -1.05
N LEU A 175 -23.08 4.58 -2.14
CA LEU A 175 -23.07 5.46 -3.32
C LEU A 175 -24.45 5.59 -3.94
N ILE A 176 -25.17 4.48 -4.08
CA ILE A 176 -26.54 4.48 -4.62
C ILE A 176 -27.48 5.24 -3.67
N THR A 177 -27.50 4.87 -2.39
CA THR A 177 -28.51 5.38 -1.44
C THR A 177 -28.24 6.80 -0.94
N THR A 178 -26.97 7.22 -0.86
CA THR A 178 -26.58 8.52 -0.29
C THR A 178 -26.20 9.53 -1.36
N TYR A 179 -25.60 9.08 -2.47
CA TYR A 179 -25.14 9.96 -3.55
C TYR A 179 -25.93 9.82 -4.85
N GLY A 180 -26.93 8.92 -4.91
CA GLY A 180 -27.82 8.77 -6.07
C GLY A 180 -27.15 8.18 -7.30
N VAL A 181 -26.01 7.49 -7.15
CA VAL A 181 -25.30 6.87 -8.27
C VAL A 181 -26.19 5.83 -8.95
N GLY A 182 -26.53 6.05 -10.22
CA GLY A 182 -27.43 5.18 -10.98
C GLY A 182 -26.75 4.02 -11.70
N HIS A 183 -25.47 4.16 -12.06
CA HIS A 183 -24.73 3.19 -12.88
C HIS A 183 -23.49 2.69 -12.12
N VAL A 184 -23.48 1.41 -11.75
CA VAL A 184 -22.41 0.81 -10.95
C VAL A 184 -21.84 -0.43 -11.64
N VAL A 185 -20.53 -0.46 -11.83
CA VAL A 185 -19.80 -1.63 -12.33
C VAL A 185 -18.96 -2.20 -11.21
N LEU A 186 -19.21 -3.46 -10.85
CA LEU A 186 -18.45 -4.17 -9.83
C LEU A 186 -17.44 -5.08 -10.51
N VAL A 187 -16.16 -4.87 -10.25
CA VAL A 187 -15.08 -5.69 -10.81
C VAL A 187 -14.46 -6.57 -9.75
N SER A 188 -14.30 -7.84 -10.09
CA SER A 188 -13.50 -8.80 -9.33
C SER A 188 -13.00 -9.90 -10.25
N ARG A 189 -11.96 -10.64 -9.86
CA ARG A 189 -11.44 -11.74 -10.70
C ARG A 189 -12.47 -12.83 -10.99
N SER A 190 -13.37 -13.10 -10.04
CA SER A 190 -14.43 -14.10 -10.20
C SER A 190 -15.67 -13.57 -10.92
N GLY A 191 -15.78 -12.26 -11.14
CA GLY A 191 -16.91 -11.64 -11.81
C GLY A 191 -18.28 -12.08 -11.29
N ASP A 192 -19.22 -12.26 -12.22
CA ASP A 192 -20.56 -12.78 -11.98
C ASP A 192 -20.59 -14.23 -11.46
N SER A 193 -19.50 -14.97 -11.59
CA SER A 193 -19.35 -16.32 -11.08
C SER A 193 -19.02 -16.35 -9.58
N ALA A 194 -18.83 -15.20 -8.94
CA ALA A 194 -18.65 -15.10 -7.49
C ALA A 194 -19.93 -15.54 -6.74
N PRO A 195 -19.83 -16.36 -5.69
CA PRO A 195 -20.99 -16.72 -4.87
C PRO A 195 -21.72 -15.47 -4.34
N GLY A 196 -23.04 -15.41 -4.57
CA GLY A 196 -23.87 -14.28 -4.12
C GLY A 196 -23.91 -13.07 -5.06
N SER A 197 -23.23 -13.11 -6.21
CA SER A 197 -23.23 -12.03 -7.22
C SER A 197 -24.65 -11.64 -7.68
N THR A 198 -25.50 -12.62 -8.01
CA THR A 198 -26.88 -12.38 -8.45
C THR A 198 -27.72 -11.72 -7.36
N ALA A 199 -27.58 -12.18 -6.12
CA ALA A 199 -28.29 -11.59 -4.98
C ALA A 199 -27.81 -10.16 -4.69
N LEU A 200 -26.51 -9.91 -4.82
CA LEU A 200 -25.92 -8.58 -4.69
C LEU A 200 -26.49 -7.63 -5.74
N VAL A 201 -26.45 -8.01 -7.03
CA VAL A 201 -27.00 -7.20 -8.14
C VAL A 201 -28.48 -6.86 -7.88
N ALA A 202 -29.29 -7.85 -7.50
CA ALA A 202 -30.70 -7.62 -7.17
C ALA A 202 -30.87 -6.64 -6.01
N SER A 203 -30.06 -6.76 -4.95
CA SER A 203 -30.12 -5.86 -3.80
C SER A 203 -29.73 -4.42 -4.12
N LEU A 204 -28.79 -4.21 -5.05
CA LEU A 204 -28.35 -2.88 -5.47
C LEU A 204 -29.38 -2.22 -6.39
N HIS A 205 -30.05 -2.98 -7.26
CA HIS A 205 -31.21 -2.49 -7.99
C HIS A 205 -32.36 -2.11 -7.07
N GLN A 206 -32.66 -2.93 -6.05
CA GLN A 206 -33.65 -2.59 -5.02
C GLN A 206 -33.28 -1.34 -4.22
N ALA A 207 -31.98 -1.07 -4.07
CA ALA A 207 -31.49 0.13 -3.41
C ALA A 207 -31.59 1.41 -4.27
N GLY A 208 -31.91 1.28 -5.57
CA GLY A 208 -32.15 2.41 -6.47
C GLY A 208 -31.19 2.52 -7.66
N ALA A 209 -30.29 1.56 -7.88
CA ALA A 209 -29.42 1.58 -9.06
C ALA A 209 -30.22 1.33 -10.35
N THR A 210 -29.99 2.16 -11.35
CA THR A 210 -30.52 2.01 -12.72
C THR A 210 -29.89 0.83 -13.44
N ARG A 211 -28.57 0.67 -13.32
CA ARG A 211 -27.81 -0.40 -13.98
C ARG A 211 -26.68 -0.89 -13.08
N VAL A 212 -26.61 -2.20 -12.89
CA VAL A 212 -25.52 -2.86 -12.14
C VAL A 212 -25.01 -4.05 -12.96
N GLU A 213 -23.69 -4.15 -13.09
CA GLU A 213 -23.05 -5.31 -13.75
C GLU A 213 -21.83 -5.76 -12.94
N VAL A 214 -21.61 -7.07 -12.89
CA VAL A 214 -20.44 -7.67 -12.25
C VAL A 214 -19.54 -8.23 -13.33
N LEU A 215 -18.37 -7.64 -13.51
CA LEU A 215 -17.42 -8.00 -14.55
C LEU A 215 -16.22 -8.75 -13.98
N ALA A 216 -15.81 -9.80 -14.68
CA ALA A 216 -14.60 -10.54 -14.39
C ALA A 216 -13.39 -9.78 -14.97
N CYS A 217 -12.51 -9.30 -14.10
CA CYS A 217 -11.24 -8.68 -14.52
C CYS A 217 -10.22 -8.78 -13.38
N ASP A 218 -8.99 -9.14 -13.73
CA ASP A 218 -7.85 -9.00 -12.83
C ASP A 218 -7.26 -7.60 -12.99
N VAL A 219 -7.31 -6.81 -11.92
CA VAL A 219 -6.81 -5.43 -11.93
C VAL A 219 -5.28 -5.33 -11.93
N ALA A 220 -4.57 -6.47 -11.76
CA ALA A 220 -3.13 -6.52 -11.95
C ALA A 220 -2.73 -6.78 -13.41
N ASP A 221 -3.67 -7.13 -14.29
CA ASP A 221 -3.43 -7.40 -15.71
C ASP A 221 -3.76 -6.14 -16.55
N PRO A 222 -2.75 -5.46 -17.11
CA PRO A 222 -2.96 -4.22 -17.87
C PRO A 222 -3.74 -4.43 -19.18
N ASP A 223 -3.62 -5.60 -19.81
CA ASP A 223 -4.33 -5.91 -21.05
C ASP A 223 -5.82 -6.17 -20.75
N ALA A 224 -6.11 -6.90 -19.67
CA ALA A 224 -7.48 -7.11 -19.20
C ALA A 224 -8.17 -5.80 -18.81
N LEU A 225 -7.44 -4.89 -18.14
CA LEU A 225 -7.93 -3.55 -17.81
C LEU A 225 -8.22 -2.72 -19.05
N THR A 226 -7.34 -2.75 -20.06
CA THR A 226 -7.54 -2.04 -21.32
C THR A 226 -8.81 -2.50 -22.05
N GLN A 227 -9.04 -3.82 -22.06
CA GLN A 227 -10.26 -4.40 -22.62
C GLN A 227 -11.51 -3.97 -21.83
N LEU A 228 -11.44 -4.02 -20.49
CA LEU A 228 -12.52 -3.56 -19.62
C LEU A 228 -12.85 -2.09 -19.89
N MET A 229 -11.85 -1.20 -19.95
CA MET A 229 -12.07 0.23 -20.19
C MET A 229 -12.73 0.46 -21.56
N THR A 230 -12.25 -0.23 -22.60
CA THR A 230 -12.84 -0.19 -23.94
C THR A 230 -14.30 -0.64 -23.94
N GLN A 231 -14.64 -1.70 -23.19
CA GLN A 231 -16.01 -2.18 -23.05
C GLN A 231 -16.90 -1.14 -22.36
N LEU A 232 -16.40 -0.49 -21.30
CA LEU A 232 -17.14 0.55 -20.59
C LEU A 232 -17.41 1.76 -21.49
N ASP A 233 -16.39 2.24 -22.20
CA ASP A 233 -16.53 3.39 -23.11
C ASP A 233 -17.57 3.15 -24.22
N GLN A 234 -17.73 1.89 -24.66
CA GLN A 234 -18.67 1.53 -25.72
C GLN A 234 -20.12 1.33 -25.23
N HIS A 235 -20.31 0.86 -24.00
CA HIS A 235 -21.61 0.33 -23.56
C HIS A 235 -22.20 1.00 -22.32
N TRP A 236 -21.46 1.94 -21.70
CA TRP A 236 -21.86 2.61 -20.47
C TRP A 236 -21.84 4.14 -20.63
N PRO A 237 -22.62 4.86 -19.79
CA PRO A 237 -22.38 6.29 -19.60
C PRO A 237 -20.94 6.57 -19.16
N PRO A 238 -20.43 7.80 -19.33
CA PRO A 238 -19.06 8.15 -19.01
C PRO A 238 -18.63 7.70 -17.61
N LEU A 239 -17.44 7.15 -17.50
CA LEU A 239 -16.85 6.80 -16.21
C LEU A 239 -16.50 8.09 -15.44
N THR A 240 -17.16 8.32 -14.31
CA THR A 240 -17.00 9.55 -13.51
C THR A 240 -16.39 9.29 -12.14
N GLY A 241 -16.26 8.03 -11.74
CA GLY A 241 -15.62 7.65 -10.49
C GLY A 241 -15.02 6.23 -10.53
N VAL A 242 -13.88 6.08 -9.88
CA VAL A 242 -13.25 4.78 -9.63
C VAL A 242 -13.00 4.64 -8.13
N ILE A 243 -13.44 3.54 -7.55
CA ILE A 243 -13.15 3.15 -6.18
C ILE A 243 -12.33 1.86 -6.23
N HIS A 244 -11.11 1.92 -5.69
CA HIS A 244 -10.26 0.74 -5.58
C HIS A 244 -10.45 0.09 -4.20
N ALA A 245 -11.29 -0.93 -4.13
CA ALA A 245 -11.50 -1.73 -2.92
C ALA A 245 -10.96 -3.16 -3.05
N ALA A 246 -10.18 -3.44 -4.10
CA ALA A 246 -9.48 -4.71 -4.26
C ALA A 246 -8.33 -4.79 -3.24
N ALA A 247 -8.46 -5.67 -2.25
CA ALA A 247 -7.42 -5.96 -1.29
C ALA A 247 -7.45 -7.43 -0.89
N LEU A 248 -6.29 -7.99 -0.59
CA LEU A 248 -6.15 -9.27 0.11
C LEU A 248 -5.30 -9.01 1.35
N LEU A 249 -5.71 -9.58 2.48
CA LEU A 249 -4.93 -9.58 3.71
C LEU A 249 -4.29 -10.96 3.87
N ASP A 250 -3.00 -10.98 4.20
CA ASP A 250 -2.24 -12.18 4.56
C ASP A 250 -1.36 -11.78 5.76
N ASP A 251 -1.82 -12.14 6.97
CA ASP A 251 -1.18 -11.73 8.20
C ASP A 251 0.03 -12.60 8.50
N ALA A 252 1.20 -11.99 8.60
CA ALA A 252 2.43 -12.64 9.04
C ALA A 252 3.36 -11.62 9.70
N VAL A 253 4.14 -12.09 10.68
CA VAL A 253 5.21 -11.30 11.30
C VAL A 253 6.40 -11.15 10.34
N ILE A 254 7.18 -10.08 10.49
CA ILE A 254 8.27 -9.71 9.57
C ILE A 254 9.27 -10.86 9.35
N THR A 255 9.53 -11.67 10.37
CA THR A 255 10.46 -12.81 10.33
C THR A 255 9.90 -14.03 9.60
N SER A 256 8.58 -14.11 9.44
CA SER A 256 7.86 -15.21 8.79
C SER A 256 7.37 -14.87 7.38
N LEU A 257 7.33 -13.58 7.04
CA LEU A 257 6.97 -13.11 5.72
C LEU A 257 7.94 -13.68 4.68
N THR A 258 7.40 -14.48 3.77
CA THR A 258 8.11 -14.86 2.56
C THR A 258 7.85 -13.78 1.52
N PRO A 259 8.87 -13.34 0.77
CA PRO A 259 8.63 -12.38 -0.29
C PRO A 259 7.62 -12.96 -1.28
N PRO A 260 6.58 -12.21 -1.67
CA PRO A 260 5.71 -12.66 -2.74
C PRO A 260 6.57 -12.74 -4.01
N THR A 261 6.69 -13.93 -4.60
CA THR A 261 7.20 -13.98 -5.98
C THR A 261 6.21 -13.28 -6.91
N PRO A 262 6.65 -12.74 -8.07
CA PRO A 262 5.75 -12.14 -9.06
C PRO A 262 4.58 -13.06 -9.45
N GLN A 263 4.80 -14.38 -9.38
CA GLN A 263 3.80 -15.42 -9.64
C GLN A 263 2.95 -15.77 -8.39
N HIS A 264 3.43 -15.49 -7.17
CA HIS A 264 2.73 -15.75 -5.92
C HIS A 264 1.59 -14.77 -5.64
N SER A 265 1.63 -13.53 -6.14
CA SER A 265 0.49 -12.60 -6.07
C SER A 265 -0.67 -13.06 -6.96
N VAL A 266 -0.35 -13.54 -8.17
CA VAL A 266 -1.30 -14.10 -9.13
C VAL A 266 -1.87 -15.46 -8.65
N SER A 267 -1.06 -16.27 -7.95
CA SER A 267 -1.45 -17.62 -7.52
C SER A 267 -2.00 -17.74 -6.08
N ARG A 268 -1.67 -16.85 -5.15
CA ARG A 268 -2.25 -16.89 -3.79
C ARG A 268 -3.72 -16.47 -3.80
N GLN A 269 -4.11 -15.56 -4.68
CA GLN A 269 -5.49 -15.16 -4.81
C GLN A 269 -6.39 -16.21 -5.52
N SER A 270 -5.82 -17.29 -6.09
CA SER A 270 -6.54 -18.39 -6.74
C SER A 270 -6.58 -19.70 -5.91
N ARG A 271 -5.87 -19.77 -4.77
CA ARG A 271 -5.67 -21.04 -4.03
C ARG A 271 -6.80 -21.48 -3.08
N ARG A 272 -7.86 -20.71 -2.88
CA ARG A 272 -9.04 -21.17 -2.09
C ARG A 272 -9.90 -22.23 -2.80
N ARG A 273 -9.53 -22.69 -3.99
CA ARG A 273 -10.30 -23.68 -4.78
C ARG A 273 -9.98 -25.16 -4.51
N MET A 274 -9.06 -25.50 -3.59
CA MET A 274 -8.70 -26.92 -3.35
C MET A 274 -8.89 -27.47 -1.94
N GLU A 275 -9.19 -26.65 -0.92
CA GLU A 275 -9.32 -27.14 0.47
C GLU A 275 -10.77 -27.37 0.95
N SER A 276 -11.79 -27.24 0.08
CA SER A 276 -13.19 -27.55 0.43
C SER A 276 -13.79 -28.74 -0.32
N ALA A 277 -12.98 -29.52 -1.05
CA ALA A 277 -13.42 -30.72 -1.79
C ALA A 277 -12.73 -32.02 -1.34
N SER A 278 -12.31 -32.10 -0.07
CA SER A 278 -11.93 -33.39 0.55
C SER A 278 -12.41 -33.42 2.00
N SER A 279 -13.71 -33.65 2.15
CA SER A 279 -14.31 -34.25 3.35
C SER A 279 -15.68 -34.74 2.94
N ASN A 280 -15.71 -35.92 2.33
CA ASN A 280 -16.89 -36.74 2.21
C ASN A 280 -16.48 -38.17 2.54
N PRO A 281 -17.25 -38.92 3.32
CA PRO A 281 -17.54 -40.29 2.96
C PRO A 281 -18.62 -40.30 1.89
#